data_AF-A0AAV4DE61-F1
#
_entry.id   AF-A0AAV4DE61-F1
#
_cell.length_a   1.000
_cell.length_b   1.000
_cell.length_c   1.000
_cell.angle_alpha   90.00
_cell.angle_beta   90.00
_cell.angle_gamma   90.00
#
_symmetry.space_group_name_H-M   'P 1'
#
loop_
_entity.id
_entity.type
_entity.pdbx_description
1 polymer ?
#
loop_
_entity_poly.entity_id
_entity_poly.type
_entity_poly.pdbx_seq_one_letter_code
_entity_poly.pdbx_strand_id
1 'polypeptide(L)'
;MTIGSDKGMMTIGRDEGMMTIGSDEGMMTIESDERLMTIGSDEGMITIGSDEGMMTIGNDEGMITIGSDEDVMIIGSDEGNRTIGCDEDVMPIGSDEGMMTIGSDKGVMTIGSDEGTMAIGRDEGMMTIASVERMMTIGNDEGMITIGSDEDVMTIGNDEGMITIGSDEDVMIIGSDEGNMTIGCDEDVMPIGSDEGVMTIGHDEGMMTIASVERMMTIGNDEGLITFRR
;
A
#
# COMPACT_ATOMS: atom_id res chain seq x y z
N MET A 1 -4.87 0.91 30.32
CA MET A 1 -4.62 -0.54 30.11
C MET A 1 -5.88 -1.32 30.42
N THR A 2 -6.45 -1.96 29.40
CA THR A 2 -7.60 -2.85 29.47
C THR A 2 -7.14 -4.25 29.05
N ILE A 3 -7.56 -5.29 29.79
CA ILE A 3 -7.28 -6.69 29.44
C ILE A 3 -8.58 -7.48 29.57
N GLY A 4 -9.01 -8.16 28.52
CA GLY A 4 -10.31 -8.84 28.53
C GLY A 4 -10.58 -9.70 27.30
N SER A 5 -11.66 -10.46 27.37
CA SER A 5 -12.29 -11.09 26.21
C SER A 5 -13.78 -10.95 26.42
N ASP A 6 -14.39 -10.13 25.58
CA ASP A 6 -15.75 -9.64 25.67
C ASP A 6 -16.46 -9.80 24.32
N LYS A 7 -17.79 -9.71 24.33
CA LYS A 7 -18.59 -9.75 23.09
C LYS A 7 -18.57 -8.43 22.32
N GLY A 8 -17.78 -7.46 22.78
CA GLY A 8 -17.89 -6.07 22.36
C GLY A 8 -17.21 -5.16 23.36
N MET A 9 -16.09 -4.56 22.94
CA MET A 9 -15.40 -3.53 23.70
C MET A 9 -15.62 -2.17 23.03
N MET A 10 -15.99 -1.17 23.82
CA MET A 10 -16.03 0.22 23.37
C MET A 10 -15.25 1.09 24.34
N THR A 11 -14.23 1.77 23.82
CA THR A 11 -13.42 2.71 24.59
C THR A 11 -13.50 4.09 23.95
N ILE A 12 -13.74 5.11 24.77
CA ILE A 12 -13.77 6.52 24.33
C ILE A 12 -12.95 7.31 25.33
N GLY A 13 -11.89 7.97 24.86
CA GLY A 13 -10.87 8.53 25.74
C GLY A 13 -10.13 9.72 25.16
N ARG A 14 -9.37 10.38 26.05
CA ARG A 14 -8.31 11.32 25.70
C ARG A 14 -7.27 11.21 26.81
N ASP A 15 -6.25 10.38 26.61
CA ASP A 15 -5.24 10.05 27.60
C ASP A 15 -3.81 10.19 27.00
N GLU A 16 -2.78 10.13 27.85
CA GLU A 16 -1.37 10.08 27.38
C GLU A 16 -1.01 8.70 26.79
N GLY A 17 -1.90 7.72 26.88
CA GLY A 17 -1.69 6.43 26.24
C GLY A 17 -2.69 5.37 26.63
N MET A 18 -3.19 4.68 25.61
CA MET A 18 -4.11 3.56 25.73
C MET A 18 -3.41 2.26 25.38
N MET A 19 -3.73 1.21 26.14
CA MET A 19 -3.26 -0.14 25.86
C MET A 19 -4.41 -1.11 26.06
N THR A 20 -4.72 -1.90 25.05
CA THR A 20 -5.77 -2.91 25.08
C THR A 20 -5.16 -4.25 24.70
N ILE A 21 -5.44 -5.29 25.49
CA ILE A 21 -5.00 -6.66 25.21
C ILE A 21 -6.22 -7.58 25.31
N GLY A 22 -6.63 -8.22 24.23
CA GLY A 22 -7.86 -9.02 24.27
C GLY A 22 -8.19 -9.82 23.03
N SER A 23 -9.35 -10.46 23.07
CA SER A 23 -9.94 -11.13 21.91
C SER A 23 -11.45 -10.97 22.02
N ASP A 24 -12.03 -10.17 21.16
CA ASP A 24 -13.40 -9.70 21.23
C ASP A 24 -14.17 -10.00 19.93
N GLU A 25 -15.49 -10.22 20.04
CA GLU A 25 -16.38 -10.28 18.86
C GLU A 25 -16.46 -8.90 18.15
N GLY A 26 -15.91 -7.84 18.74
CA GLY A 26 -15.77 -6.54 18.11
C GLY A 26 -15.20 -5.47 19.05
N MET A 27 -14.31 -4.64 18.53
CA MET A 27 -13.68 -3.54 19.25
C MET A 27 -13.94 -2.21 18.55
N MET A 28 -14.33 -1.19 19.32
CA MET A 28 -14.41 0.20 18.84
C MET A 28 -13.67 1.13 19.80
N THR A 29 -12.69 1.84 19.28
CA THR A 29 -11.94 2.85 20.03
C THR A 29 -12.10 4.22 19.37
N ILE A 30 -12.45 5.23 20.17
CA ILE A 30 -12.53 6.62 19.73
C ILE A 30 -11.67 7.46 20.66
N GLU A 31 -10.55 7.98 20.17
CA GLU A 31 -9.55 8.61 21.03
C GLU A 31 -8.80 9.78 20.39
N SER A 32 -7.93 10.41 21.18
CA SER A 32 -6.99 11.43 20.73
C SER A 32 -5.85 11.44 21.75
N ASP A 33 -4.99 10.45 21.63
CA ASP A 33 -4.01 10.07 22.64
C ASP A 33 -2.58 10.32 22.13
N GLU A 34 -1.58 10.33 23.02
CA GLU A 34 -0.20 10.31 22.53
C GLU A 34 0.12 8.95 21.90
N ARG A 35 -0.44 7.85 22.44
CA ARG A 35 -0.18 6.49 21.92
C ARG A 35 -1.35 5.53 22.13
N LEU A 36 -1.72 4.80 21.07
CA LEU A 36 -2.59 3.64 21.15
C LEU A 36 -1.78 2.35 20.91
N MET A 37 -1.97 1.34 21.77
CA MET A 37 -1.51 -0.02 21.51
C MET A 37 -2.62 -1.03 21.71
N THR A 38 -2.94 -1.79 20.66
CA THR A 38 -3.90 -2.90 20.72
C THR A 38 -3.19 -4.21 20.40
N ILE A 39 -3.39 -5.23 21.22
CA ILE A 39 -2.85 -6.57 21.00
C ILE A 39 -3.99 -7.58 21.11
N GLY A 40 -4.36 -8.25 20.02
CA GLY A 40 -5.53 -9.11 20.08
C GLY A 40 -5.85 -9.96 18.86
N SER A 41 -7.05 -10.49 18.85
CA SER A 41 -7.63 -11.18 17.69
C SER A 41 -9.12 -11.01 17.79
N ASP A 42 -9.66 -10.16 16.93
CA ASP A 42 -11.03 -9.65 17.00
C ASP A 42 -11.78 -9.94 15.70
N GLU A 43 -13.08 -10.23 15.78
CA GLU A 43 -13.92 -10.37 14.56
C GLU A 43 -14.13 -9.01 13.85
N GLY A 44 -13.74 -7.90 14.48
CA GLY A 44 -13.73 -6.59 13.84
C GLY A 44 -13.23 -5.49 14.76
N MET A 45 -12.32 -4.66 14.25
CA MET A 45 -11.74 -3.52 14.97
C MET A 45 -12.03 -2.21 14.22
N ILE A 46 -12.48 -1.20 14.95
CA ILE A 46 -12.62 0.16 14.44
C ILE A 46 -11.92 1.13 15.38
N THR A 47 -10.90 1.82 14.88
CA THR A 47 -10.20 2.88 15.59
C THR A 47 -10.48 4.21 14.90
N ILE A 48 -10.91 5.22 15.66
CA ILE A 48 -11.17 6.57 15.16
C ILE A 48 -10.42 7.57 16.05
N GLY A 49 -9.42 8.25 15.51
CA GLY A 49 -8.57 9.08 16.37
C GLY A 49 -7.61 10.02 15.67
N SER A 50 -6.73 10.59 16.47
CA SER A 50 -5.61 11.43 16.04
C SER A 50 -4.54 11.30 17.11
N ASP A 51 -3.57 10.44 16.86
CA ASP A 51 -2.59 9.96 17.83
C ASP A 51 -1.16 10.20 17.34
N GLU A 52 -0.19 10.42 18.24
CA GLU A 52 1.23 10.46 17.84
C GLU A 52 1.78 9.06 17.50
N GLY A 53 1.05 7.99 17.82
CA GLY A 53 1.46 6.65 17.42
C GLY A 53 0.42 5.58 17.73
N MET A 54 0.00 4.88 16.70
CA MET A 54 -0.91 3.74 16.75
C MET A 54 -0.16 2.45 16.43
N MET A 55 -0.33 1.44 17.28
CA MET A 55 0.20 0.11 17.03
C MET A 55 -0.87 -0.96 17.29
N THR A 56 -1.23 -1.72 16.26
CA THR A 56 -2.09 -2.89 16.39
C THR A 56 -1.28 -4.15 16.08
N ILE A 57 -1.39 -5.16 16.94
CA ILE A 57 -0.76 -6.47 16.74
C ILE A 57 -1.84 -7.54 16.90
N GLY A 58 -2.22 -8.23 15.83
CA GLY A 58 -3.31 -9.18 15.92
C GLY A 58 -3.57 -10.03 14.68
N ASN A 59 -4.68 -10.77 14.70
CA ASN A 59 -5.26 -11.39 13.51
C ASN A 59 -6.75 -11.15 13.60
N ASP A 60 -7.26 -10.27 12.76
CA ASP A 60 -8.61 -9.74 12.85
C ASP A 60 -9.38 -10.04 11.56
N GLU A 61 -10.68 -10.35 11.66
CA GLU A 61 -11.53 -10.53 10.47
C GLU A 61 -11.81 -9.17 9.76
N GLY A 62 -11.41 -8.05 10.37
CA GLY A 62 -11.40 -6.78 9.69
C GLY A 62 -10.98 -5.61 10.57
N MET A 63 -10.12 -4.75 10.05
CA MET A 63 -9.64 -3.55 10.71
C MET A 63 -10.02 -2.29 9.93
N ILE A 64 -10.47 -1.26 10.63
CA ILE A 64 -10.70 0.06 10.09
C ILE A 64 -10.08 1.10 11.01
N THR A 65 -9.09 1.82 10.50
CA THR A 65 -8.47 2.97 11.13
C THR A 65 -8.91 4.24 10.40
N ILE A 66 -9.45 5.22 11.13
CA ILE A 66 -9.87 6.50 10.58
C ILE A 66 -9.24 7.62 11.41
N GLY A 67 -8.33 8.39 10.83
CA GLY A 67 -7.59 9.35 11.64
C GLY A 67 -6.65 10.29 10.91
N SER A 68 -5.79 10.90 11.71
CA SER A 68 -4.68 11.73 11.26
C SER A 68 -3.62 11.57 12.33
N ASP A 69 -2.82 10.53 12.16
CA ASP A 69 -1.87 10.02 13.14
C ASP A 69 -0.44 10.30 12.66
N GLU A 70 0.53 10.44 13.58
CA GLU A 70 1.93 10.55 13.14
C GLU A 70 2.40 9.19 12.59
N ASP A 71 2.24 8.11 13.36
CA ASP A 71 2.63 6.75 12.94
C ASP A 71 1.45 5.77 13.09
N VAL A 72 1.14 4.99 12.05
CA VAL A 72 0.20 3.87 12.10
C VAL A 72 0.94 2.58 11.76
N MET A 73 1.07 1.66 12.72
CA MET A 73 1.68 0.35 12.50
C MET A 73 0.70 -0.77 12.78
N ILE A 74 0.48 -1.64 11.80
CA ILE A 74 -0.41 -2.79 11.91
C ILE A 74 0.41 -4.03 11.63
N ILE A 75 0.41 -4.99 12.56
CA ILE A 75 1.18 -6.23 12.44
C ILE A 75 0.23 -7.41 12.62
N GLY A 76 -0.01 -8.19 11.56
CA GLY A 76 -1.02 -9.23 11.65
C GLY A 76 -1.27 -10.07 10.42
N SER A 77 -2.40 -10.76 10.44
CA SER A 77 -2.95 -11.46 9.29
C SER A 77 -4.45 -11.30 9.34
N ASP A 78 -4.96 -10.39 8.52
CA ASP A 78 -6.32 -9.89 8.61
C ASP A 78 -7.11 -10.20 7.33
N GLU A 79 -8.41 -10.50 7.44
CA GLU A 79 -9.26 -10.65 6.24
C GLU A 79 -9.48 -9.30 5.54
N GLY A 80 -9.20 -8.18 6.21
CA GLY A 80 -9.14 -6.90 5.53
C GLY A 80 -8.73 -5.73 6.41
N ASN A 81 -7.80 -4.93 5.92
CA ASN A 81 -7.30 -3.76 6.60
C ASN A 81 -7.64 -2.48 5.82
N ARG A 82 -8.20 -1.47 6.50
CA ARG A 82 -8.55 -0.18 5.92
C ARG A 82 -8.04 0.97 6.75
N THR A 83 -7.14 1.77 6.18
CA THR A 83 -6.67 3.03 6.76
C THR A 83 -7.24 4.19 5.95
N ILE A 84 -7.90 5.13 6.62
CA ILE A 84 -8.49 6.32 5.99
C ILE A 84 -8.03 7.54 6.78
N GLY A 85 -7.15 8.35 6.21
CA GLY A 85 -6.53 9.41 6.99
C GLY A 85 -5.58 10.32 6.26
N CYS A 86 -4.83 11.07 7.04
CA CYS A 86 -3.72 11.89 6.60
C CYS A 86 -2.65 11.73 7.66
N ASP A 87 -1.83 10.70 7.49
CA ASP A 87 -0.89 10.22 8.47
C ASP A 87 0.54 10.61 8.06
N GLU A 88 1.51 10.66 8.98
CA GLU A 88 2.90 10.82 8.52
C GLU A 88 3.41 9.50 7.93
N ASP A 89 3.31 8.40 8.66
CA ASP A 89 3.76 7.08 8.21
C ASP A 89 2.70 5.98 8.46
N VAL A 90 2.39 5.18 7.44
CA VAL A 90 1.49 4.01 7.52
C VAL A 90 2.27 2.74 7.18
N MET A 91 2.33 1.78 8.10
CA MET A 91 3.14 0.56 7.98
C MET A 91 2.39 -0.71 8.37
N PRO A 92 1.59 -1.28 7.45
CA PRO A 92 1.04 -2.62 7.60
C PRO A 92 2.09 -3.69 7.27
N ILE A 93 2.19 -4.68 8.16
CA ILE A 93 3.12 -5.81 8.07
C ILE A 93 2.33 -7.09 8.31
N GLY A 94 2.14 -7.91 7.28
CA GLY A 94 1.23 -9.03 7.45
C GLY A 94 0.98 -9.92 6.24
N SER A 95 -0.14 -10.60 6.29
CA SER A 95 -0.66 -11.37 5.16
C SER A 95 -2.17 -11.28 5.18
N ASP A 96 -2.71 -10.44 4.31
CA ASP A 96 -4.10 -10.01 4.39
C ASP A 96 -4.86 -10.36 3.11
N GLU A 97 -6.16 -10.69 3.22
CA GLU A 97 -6.99 -10.88 2.01
C GLU A 97 -7.23 -9.54 1.28
N GLY A 98 -7.08 -8.40 1.97
CA GLY A 98 -7.24 -7.11 1.33
C GLY A 98 -6.77 -5.93 2.16
N MET A 99 -5.95 -5.07 1.56
CA MET A 99 -5.48 -3.84 2.17
C MET A 99 -5.93 -2.63 1.37
N MET A 100 -6.39 -1.59 2.07
CA MET A 100 -6.80 -0.34 1.45
C MET A 100 -6.36 0.86 2.29
N THR A 101 -5.55 1.72 1.69
CA THR A 101 -5.17 3.02 2.25
C THR A 101 -5.82 4.12 1.42
N ILE A 102 -6.52 5.03 2.08
CA ILE A 102 -7.12 6.21 1.44
C ILE A 102 -6.68 7.45 2.19
N GLY A 103 -5.86 8.29 1.56
CA GLY A 103 -5.29 9.39 2.32
C GLY A 103 -4.35 10.32 1.58
N SER A 104 -3.56 11.05 2.35
CA SER A 104 -2.45 11.84 1.86
C SER A 104 -1.39 11.81 2.94
N ASP A 105 -0.47 10.88 2.77
CA ASP A 105 0.47 10.47 3.80
C ASP A 105 1.90 10.83 3.39
N LYS A 106 2.85 10.94 4.32
CA LYS A 106 4.25 11.15 3.89
C LYS A 106 4.88 9.83 3.44
N GLY A 107 4.55 8.73 4.11
CA GLY A 107 5.10 7.42 3.81
C GLY A 107 4.06 6.32 3.96
N VAL A 108 3.94 5.45 2.95
CA VAL A 108 3.21 4.18 3.07
C VAL A 108 4.20 3.04 2.81
N MET A 109 4.34 2.13 3.78
CA MET A 109 5.20 0.96 3.67
C MET A 109 4.43 -0.34 3.93
N THR A 110 4.14 -1.08 2.88
CA THR A 110 3.48 -2.39 2.97
C THR A 110 4.52 -3.50 2.90
N ILE A 111 4.50 -4.42 3.87
CA ILE A 111 5.39 -5.59 3.88
C ILE A 111 4.56 -6.85 4.12
N GLY A 112 4.53 -7.80 3.18
CA GLY A 112 3.65 -8.94 3.38
C GLY A 112 3.38 -9.84 2.19
N SER A 113 2.21 -10.45 2.21
CA SER A 113 1.66 -11.23 1.10
C SER A 113 0.16 -11.12 1.13
N ASP A 114 -0.42 -10.43 0.16
CA ASP A 114 -1.83 -10.05 0.20
C ASP A 114 -2.56 -10.50 -1.06
N GLU A 115 -3.85 -10.80 -1.00
CA GLU A 115 -4.63 -11.04 -2.23
C GLU A 115 -4.86 -9.71 -2.99
N GLY A 116 -4.99 -8.60 -2.27
CA GLY A 116 -5.11 -7.29 -2.91
C GLY A 116 -4.66 -6.12 -2.07
N THR A 117 -3.98 -5.17 -2.70
CA THR A 117 -3.55 -3.91 -2.07
C THR A 117 -4.06 -2.74 -2.91
N MET A 118 -4.74 -1.78 -2.27
CA MET A 118 -5.24 -0.57 -2.91
C MET A 118 -4.79 0.69 -2.17
N ALA A 119 -4.08 1.59 -2.86
CA ALA A 119 -3.75 2.91 -2.34
C ALA A 119 -4.48 3.98 -3.16
N ILE A 120 -5.18 4.90 -2.50
CA ILE A 120 -5.84 6.03 -3.14
C ILE A 120 -5.46 7.30 -2.41
N GLY A 121 -4.63 8.15 -3.02
CA GLY A 121 -4.11 9.27 -2.27
C GLY A 121 -3.12 10.16 -2.98
N ARG A 122 -2.29 10.82 -2.17
CA ARG A 122 -1.17 11.65 -2.60
C ARG A 122 -0.12 11.53 -1.53
N ASP A 123 0.92 10.76 -1.83
CA ASP A 123 1.88 10.38 -0.81
C ASP A 123 3.29 10.86 -1.20
N GLU A 124 4.08 11.31 -0.22
CA GLU A 124 5.49 11.68 -0.51
C GLU A 124 6.33 10.43 -0.86
N GLY A 125 5.90 9.23 -0.45
CA GLY A 125 6.54 8.00 -0.89
C GLY A 125 5.74 6.75 -0.54
N MET A 126 5.73 5.80 -1.48
CA MET A 126 5.18 4.47 -1.26
C MET A 126 6.20 3.37 -1.51
N MET A 127 6.23 2.39 -0.61
CA MET A 127 7.07 1.21 -0.73
C MET A 127 6.27 -0.04 -0.43
N THR A 128 6.17 -0.94 -1.39
CA THR A 128 5.58 -2.27 -1.19
C THR A 128 6.66 -3.33 -1.36
N ILE A 129 6.82 -4.17 -0.34
CA ILE A 129 7.69 -5.35 -0.36
C ILE A 129 6.82 -6.56 -0.09
N ALA A 130 6.17 -7.08 -1.13
CA ALA A 130 5.16 -8.11 -0.98
C ALA A 130 5.03 -9.01 -2.22
N SER A 131 4.31 -10.12 -2.07
CA SER A 131 3.72 -10.82 -3.20
C SER A 131 2.22 -10.57 -3.15
N VAL A 132 1.66 -9.94 -4.18
CA VAL A 132 0.28 -9.46 -4.21
C VAL A 132 -0.42 -9.95 -5.46
N GLU A 133 -1.60 -10.57 -5.36
CA GLU A 133 -2.33 -10.94 -6.60
C GLU A 133 -2.74 -9.68 -7.36
N ARG A 134 -3.29 -8.66 -6.69
CA ARG A 134 -3.60 -7.36 -7.32
C ARG A 134 -3.16 -6.15 -6.53
N MET A 135 -2.25 -5.37 -7.10
CA MET A 135 -1.88 -4.04 -6.61
C MET A 135 -2.52 -2.95 -7.46
N MET A 136 -3.19 -1.99 -6.80
CA MET A 136 -3.74 -0.81 -7.46
C MET A 136 -3.40 0.47 -6.71
N THR A 137 -2.68 1.36 -7.35
CA THR A 137 -2.46 2.73 -6.86
C THR A 137 -3.20 3.72 -7.74
N ILE A 138 -3.93 4.64 -7.10
CA ILE A 138 -4.56 5.79 -7.75
C ILE A 138 -4.17 7.05 -6.99
N GLY A 139 -3.20 7.80 -7.50
CA GLY A 139 -2.65 8.91 -6.73
C GLY A 139 -1.73 9.85 -7.49
N ASN A 140 -0.97 10.66 -6.77
CA ASN A 140 0.18 11.37 -7.32
C ASN A 140 1.22 11.37 -6.22
N ASP A 141 2.33 10.70 -6.45
CA ASP A 141 3.30 10.39 -5.41
C ASP A 141 4.69 10.87 -5.82
N GLU A 142 5.51 11.35 -4.86
CA GLU A 142 6.89 11.76 -5.19
C GLU A 142 7.79 10.54 -5.46
N GLY A 143 7.34 9.33 -5.11
CA GLY A 143 7.96 8.12 -5.61
C GLY A 143 7.30 6.85 -5.14
N MET A 144 7.29 5.83 -6.00
CA MET A 144 6.87 4.48 -5.62
C MET A 144 7.93 3.43 -5.91
N ILE A 145 8.03 2.48 -5.00
CA ILE A 145 8.87 1.31 -5.12
C ILE A 145 8.04 0.05 -4.82
N THR A 146 7.85 -0.80 -5.82
CA THR A 146 7.27 -2.13 -5.66
C THR A 146 8.36 -3.18 -5.81
N ILE A 147 8.50 -4.05 -4.83
CA ILE A 147 9.46 -5.16 -4.83
C ILE A 147 8.71 -6.44 -4.51
N GLY A 148 8.62 -7.35 -5.46
CA GLY A 148 7.65 -8.43 -5.30
C GLY A 148 7.59 -9.47 -6.40
N SER A 149 6.50 -10.21 -6.36
CA SER A 149 6.06 -11.09 -7.44
C SER A 149 4.55 -11.03 -7.40
N ASP A 150 3.99 -10.24 -8.31
CA ASP A 150 2.60 -9.82 -8.30
C ASP A 150 1.89 -10.30 -9.57
N GLU A 151 0.60 -10.67 -9.53
CA GLU A 151 -0.08 -10.99 -10.79
C GLU A 151 -0.37 -9.70 -11.57
N ASP A 152 -0.96 -8.69 -10.92
CA ASP A 152 -1.26 -7.40 -11.53
C ASP A 152 -0.73 -6.23 -10.71
N VAL A 153 0.07 -5.35 -11.33
CA VAL A 153 0.44 -4.04 -10.79
C VAL A 153 -0.15 -2.94 -11.67
N MET A 154 -1.10 -2.18 -11.12
CA MET A 154 -1.71 -1.03 -11.80
C MET A 154 -1.47 0.27 -11.05
N THR A 155 -0.83 1.21 -11.72
CA THR A 155 -0.66 2.60 -11.22
C THR A 155 -1.40 3.57 -12.13
N ILE A 156 -2.19 4.46 -11.54
CA ILE A 156 -2.87 5.56 -12.23
C ILE A 156 -2.56 6.86 -11.50
N GLY A 157 -1.68 7.69 -12.05
CA GLY A 157 -1.21 8.87 -11.33
C GLY A 157 -0.29 9.80 -12.12
N ASN A 158 0.40 10.68 -11.41
CA ASN A 158 1.56 11.39 -11.96
C ASN A 158 2.62 11.36 -10.86
N ASP A 159 3.69 10.63 -11.11
CA ASP A 159 4.66 10.31 -10.07
C ASP A 159 6.07 10.80 -10.46
N GLU A 160 6.85 11.30 -9.49
CA GLU A 160 8.24 11.73 -9.81
C GLU A 160 9.17 10.53 -10.06
N GLY A 161 8.76 9.32 -9.71
CA GLY A 161 9.50 8.12 -10.09
C GLY A 161 8.84 6.82 -9.67
N MET A 162 8.85 5.84 -10.57
CA MET A 162 8.31 4.51 -10.37
C MET A 162 9.41 3.47 -10.53
N ILE A 163 9.54 2.58 -9.55
CA ILE A 163 10.44 1.44 -9.62
C ILE A 163 9.67 0.16 -9.28
N THR A 164 9.57 -0.76 -10.23
CA THR A 164 9.04 -2.11 -10.02
C THR A 164 10.19 -3.11 -10.16
N ILE A 165 10.40 -3.95 -9.14
CA ILE A 165 11.45 -4.98 -9.12
C ILE A 165 10.81 -6.31 -8.77
N GLY A 166 10.72 -7.23 -9.72
CA GLY A 166 9.96 -8.45 -9.46
C GLY A 166 9.87 -9.44 -10.61
N SER A 167 8.79 -10.19 -10.57
CA SER A 167 8.38 -11.10 -11.64
C SER A 167 6.87 -11.06 -11.64
N ASP A 168 6.33 -10.18 -12.45
CA ASP A 168 4.92 -9.82 -12.43
C ASP A 168 4.23 -10.26 -13.73
N GLU A 169 2.96 -10.67 -13.69
CA GLU A 169 2.28 -11.01 -14.96
C GLU A 169 2.01 -9.72 -15.76
N ASP A 170 1.34 -8.73 -15.16
CA ASP A 170 0.97 -7.49 -15.81
C ASP A 170 1.45 -6.26 -15.01
N VAL A 171 2.23 -5.37 -15.64
CA VAL A 171 2.59 -4.04 -15.08
C VAL A 171 2.02 -2.93 -15.97
N MET A 172 1.00 -2.23 -15.48
CA MET A 172 0.35 -1.13 -16.18
C MET A 172 0.54 0.19 -15.42
N ILE A 173 1.12 1.18 -16.10
CA ILE A 173 1.30 2.52 -15.55
C ILE A 173 0.58 3.51 -16.46
N ILE A 174 -0.33 4.30 -15.91
CA ILE A 174 -1.12 5.29 -16.64
C ILE A 174 -0.91 6.66 -15.99
N GLY A 175 -0.13 7.51 -16.62
CA GLY A 175 0.28 8.75 -15.94
C GLY A 175 1.18 9.69 -16.70
N SER A 176 1.78 10.61 -15.96
CA SER A 176 2.86 11.46 -16.48
C SER A 176 3.98 11.43 -15.46
N ASP A 177 4.99 10.61 -15.71
CA ASP A 177 6.00 10.30 -14.70
C ASP A 177 7.39 10.79 -15.11
N GLU A 178 8.21 11.26 -14.18
CA GLU A 178 9.59 11.65 -14.53
C GLU A 178 10.47 10.43 -14.87
N GLY A 179 10.12 9.24 -14.37
CA GLY A 179 10.86 8.04 -14.75
C GLY A 179 10.26 6.74 -14.23
N ASN A 180 10.06 5.79 -15.16
CA ASN A 180 9.55 4.47 -14.86
C ASN A 180 10.64 3.42 -15.11
N MET A 181 10.94 2.63 -14.09
CA MET A 181 11.95 1.57 -14.14
C MET A 181 11.32 0.24 -13.74
N THR A 182 11.38 -0.73 -14.63
CA THR A 182 10.96 -2.11 -14.37
C THR A 182 12.18 -3.01 -14.44
N ILE A 183 12.41 -3.83 -13.42
CA ILE A 183 13.53 -4.77 -13.35
C ILE A 183 12.97 -6.15 -12.97
N GLY A 184 12.94 -7.08 -13.92
CA GLY A 184 12.25 -8.33 -13.63
C GLY A 184 12.17 -9.32 -14.76
N CYS A 185 11.21 -10.22 -14.62
CA CYS A 185 10.80 -11.15 -15.65
C CYS A 185 9.28 -11.06 -15.70
N ASP A 186 8.77 -10.13 -16.51
CA ASP A 186 7.35 -9.81 -16.50
C ASP A 186 6.66 -10.34 -17.77
N GLU A 187 5.38 -10.68 -17.75
CA GLU A 187 4.71 -11.08 -19.00
C GLU A 187 4.44 -9.84 -19.87
N ASP A 188 3.77 -8.83 -19.34
CA ASP A 188 3.39 -7.62 -20.07
C ASP A 188 3.70 -6.32 -19.29
N VAL A 189 4.43 -5.38 -19.92
CA VAL A 189 4.73 -4.05 -19.36
C VAL A 189 4.15 -2.94 -20.26
N MET A 190 3.24 -2.14 -19.70
CA MET A 190 2.44 -1.16 -20.43
C MET A 190 2.39 0.24 -19.79
N PRO A 191 3.42 1.09 -20.02
CA PRO A 191 3.36 2.51 -19.69
C PRO A 191 2.56 3.30 -20.74
N ILE A 192 1.58 4.09 -20.26
CA ILE A 192 0.66 4.90 -21.05
C ILE A 192 0.66 6.33 -20.50
N GLY A 193 1.01 7.31 -21.35
CA GLY A 193 0.93 8.71 -20.97
C GLY A 193 2.11 9.58 -21.41
N SER A 194 2.75 10.31 -20.49
CA SER A 194 3.80 11.29 -20.82
C SER A 194 4.97 11.20 -19.85
N ASP A 195 5.92 10.32 -20.17
CA ASP A 195 7.02 10.01 -19.26
C ASP A 195 8.34 10.58 -19.77
N GLU A 196 9.20 11.13 -18.90
CA GLU A 196 10.53 11.56 -19.35
C GLU A 196 11.44 10.35 -19.65
N GLY A 197 11.26 9.25 -18.91
CA GLY A 197 12.07 8.05 -19.04
C GLY A 197 11.30 6.76 -18.79
N VAL A 198 11.50 5.77 -19.66
CA VAL A 198 11.09 4.36 -19.41
C VAL A 198 12.31 3.46 -19.55
N MET A 199 12.59 2.66 -18.53
CA MET A 199 13.67 1.69 -18.51
C MET A 199 13.14 0.30 -18.12
N THR A 200 13.35 -0.71 -18.97
CA THR A 200 13.14 -2.11 -18.61
C THR A 200 14.47 -2.86 -18.59
N ILE A 201 14.69 -3.68 -17.57
CA ILE A 201 15.86 -4.54 -17.43
C ILE A 201 15.39 -5.93 -17.06
N GLY A 202 15.39 -6.87 -17.99
CA GLY A 202 14.70 -8.12 -17.71
C GLY A 202 14.53 -9.09 -18.85
N HIS A 203 13.54 -9.94 -18.70
CA HIS A 203 13.01 -10.75 -19.77
C HIS A 203 11.51 -10.58 -19.78
N ASP A 204 11.01 -9.78 -20.71
CA ASP A 204 9.60 -9.44 -20.79
C ASP A 204 8.97 -10.10 -22.04
N GLU A 205 7.79 -10.73 -21.92
CA GLU A 205 7.13 -11.34 -23.09
C GLU A 205 6.48 -10.29 -24.01
N GLY A 206 6.06 -9.17 -23.45
CA GLY A 206 5.43 -8.05 -24.13
C GLY A 206 5.79 -6.72 -23.48
N MET A 207 6.27 -5.76 -24.30
CA MET A 207 6.33 -4.36 -23.88
C MET A 207 5.53 -3.49 -24.86
N MET A 208 4.53 -2.77 -24.34
CA MET A 208 3.76 -1.80 -25.13
C MET A 208 3.77 -0.43 -24.49
N THR A 209 4.47 0.52 -25.11
CA THR A 209 4.47 1.91 -24.65
C THR A 209 3.55 2.76 -25.52
N ILE A 210 2.53 3.37 -24.89
CA ILE A 210 1.62 4.33 -25.54
C ILE A 210 1.82 5.68 -24.87
N ALA A 211 2.98 6.29 -25.11
CA ALA A 211 3.36 7.49 -24.40
C ALA A 211 4.24 8.43 -25.23
N SER A 212 4.20 9.71 -24.85
CA SER A 212 5.19 10.69 -25.28
C SER A 212 6.45 10.54 -24.43
N VAL A 213 7.28 9.54 -24.75
CA VAL A 213 8.50 9.23 -23.98
C VAL A 213 9.73 9.94 -24.56
N GLU A 214 10.46 10.68 -23.72
CA GLU A 214 11.73 11.30 -24.16
C GLU A 214 12.86 10.27 -24.28
N ARG A 215 12.99 9.38 -23.29
CA ARG A 215 14.06 8.37 -23.20
C ARG A 215 13.48 6.98 -22.97
N MET A 216 13.83 6.03 -23.82
CA MET A 216 13.44 4.63 -23.65
C MET A 216 14.68 3.74 -23.72
N MET A 217 14.80 2.82 -22.78
CA MET A 217 15.89 1.84 -22.72
C MET A 217 15.35 0.49 -22.31
N THR A 218 15.68 -0.53 -23.11
CA THR A 218 15.44 -1.93 -22.79
C THR A 218 16.79 -2.64 -22.69
N ILE A 219 17.03 -3.36 -21.60
CA ILE A 219 18.19 -4.23 -21.43
C ILE A 219 17.69 -5.61 -21.08
N GLY A 220 17.49 -6.44 -22.09
CA GLY A 220 16.78 -7.69 -21.88
C GLY A 220 16.44 -8.41 -23.16
N ASN A 221 15.66 -9.47 -23.02
CA ASN A 221 14.90 -10.02 -24.12
C ASN A 221 13.45 -9.58 -23.96
N ASP A 222 13.05 -8.59 -24.73
CA ASP A 222 11.66 -8.11 -24.74
C ASP A 222 11.05 -8.59 -26.05
N GLU A 223 10.25 -9.64 -25.97
CA GLU A 223 9.44 -10.05 -27.09
C GLU A 223 8.31 -9.00 -27.29
N GLY A 224 7.96 -8.70 -28.54
CA GLY A 224 6.80 -7.82 -28.78
C GLY A 224 6.93 -6.31 -28.48
N LEU A 225 8.13 -5.72 -28.34
CA LEU A 225 8.29 -4.26 -28.14
C LEU A 225 7.52 -3.42 -29.18
N ILE A 226 6.51 -2.68 -28.73
CA ILE A 226 5.70 -1.77 -29.54
C ILE A 226 5.70 -0.38 -28.88
N THR A 227 6.10 0.65 -29.63
CA THR A 227 6.06 2.04 -29.16
C THR A 227 5.18 2.90 -30.06
N PHE A 228 4.12 3.48 -29.50
CA PHE A 228 3.30 4.50 -30.14
C PHE A 228 3.68 5.88 -29.62
N ARG A 229 4.46 6.61 -30.41
CA ARG A 229 4.81 8.01 -30.11
C ARG A 229 3.82 8.96 -30.78
N ARG A 230 3.34 9.96 -30.03
CA ARG A 230 2.58 11.08 -30.57
C ARG A 230 3.46 12.32 -30.74
#